data_AF-A0A2T2RNY8-F1
#
_entry.id   AF-A0A2T2RNY8-F1
#
_cell.length_a   1.000
_cell.length_b   1.000
_cell.length_c   1.000
_cell.angle_alpha   90.00
_cell.angle_beta   90.00
_cell.angle_gamma   90.00
#
_symmetry.space_group_name_H-M   'P 1'
#
loop_
_entity.id
_entity.type
_entity.pdbx_description
1 polymer ?
#
loop_
_entity_poly.entity_id
_entity_poly.type
_entity_poly.pdbx_seq_one_letter_code
_entity_poly.pdbx_strand_id
1 'polypeptide(L)'
;MLQLKRKLQRSTEKGFTLLETLVAMLVATTFVAATMQAMVIAAYSRIRAQETSEATTLIQEDLEEVKYKAAVYQNTSLTETEESDETVLDVKSVYGFEEGDTVKVGSDSNTYTIATSGVDEDNSTITLESDLKKAASSGDSVVATTRCNGFADALRDEYYSGDETRDSFTKSGSNSGKEYIITRKLIPSKEQPNVLQVIYSVMPSSDDETVAEMYTEVIADAAFSCP
;
A
#
# COMPACT_ATOMS: atom_id res chain seq x y z
N MET A 1 25.70 -8.95 -94.14
CA MET A 1 24.62 -8.08 -93.65
C MET A 1 24.24 -8.52 -92.25
N LEU A 2 24.17 -7.55 -91.33
CA LEU A 2 23.39 -7.50 -90.09
C LEU A 2 23.49 -8.69 -89.10
N GLN A 3 24.21 -8.52 -87.98
CA GLN A 3 23.67 -7.92 -86.75
C GLN A 3 22.47 -8.72 -86.20
N LEU A 4 22.66 -9.51 -85.14
CA LEU A 4 21.79 -9.39 -83.97
C LEU A 4 22.42 -10.05 -82.72
N LYS A 5 22.94 -9.18 -81.85
CA LYS A 5 22.82 -9.26 -80.39
C LYS A 5 23.11 -10.61 -79.73
N ARG A 6 24.38 -11.02 -79.75
CA ARG A 6 24.94 -11.72 -78.59
C ARG A 6 25.21 -10.70 -77.48
N LYS A 7 24.13 -10.11 -76.93
CA LYS A 7 24.16 -9.49 -75.60
C LYS A 7 24.23 -10.63 -74.58
N LEU A 8 25.38 -11.31 -74.56
CA LEU A 8 25.84 -11.93 -73.34
C LEU A 8 25.90 -10.76 -72.34
N GLN A 9 24.99 -10.77 -71.38
CA GLN A 9 25.19 -10.11 -70.09
C GLN A 9 26.53 -10.60 -69.57
N ARG A 10 27.60 -9.94 -69.98
CA ARG A 10 28.86 -10.01 -69.28
C ARG A 10 28.56 -9.23 -68.01
N SER A 11 28.12 -9.95 -66.97
CA SER A 11 28.09 -9.39 -65.63
C SER A 11 29.45 -8.75 -65.46
N THR A 12 29.42 -7.43 -65.32
CA THR A 12 30.61 -6.66 -65.04
C THR A 12 30.88 -6.96 -63.57
N GLU A 13 31.44 -8.15 -63.32
CA GLU A 13 32.01 -8.53 -62.03
C GLU A 13 33.29 -7.71 -61.87
N LYS A 14 33.09 -6.42 -61.60
CA LYS A 14 34.10 -5.59 -60.99
C LYS A 14 34.27 -6.16 -59.59
N GLY A 15 35.38 -6.87 -59.38
CA GLY A 15 35.76 -7.34 -58.07
C GLY A 15 35.69 -6.21 -57.06
N PHE A 16 35.15 -6.52 -55.87
CA PHE A 16 35.03 -5.60 -54.75
C PHE A 16 36.32 -4.79 -54.57
N THR A 17 36.21 -3.47 -54.56
CA THR A 17 37.38 -2.62 -54.31
C THR A 17 37.73 -2.70 -52.82
N LEU A 18 39.02 -2.88 -52.49
CA LEU A 18 39.49 -2.97 -51.09
C LEU A 18 39.01 -1.81 -50.20
N LEU A 19 38.87 -0.62 -50.79
CA LEU A 19 38.38 0.58 -50.11
C LEU A 19 36.89 0.43 -49.72
N GLU A 20 36.06 -0.07 -50.63
CA GLU A 20 34.62 -0.27 -50.38
C GLU A 20 34.39 -1.29 -49.26
N THR A 21 35.15 -2.40 -49.26
CA THR A 21 35.10 -3.38 -48.18
C THR A 21 35.53 -2.80 -46.83
N LEU A 22 36.52 -1.89 -46.83
CA LEU A 22 36.98 -1.23 -45.59
C LEU A 22 35.93 -0.25 -45.06
N VAL A 23 35.31 0.54 -45.95
CA VAL A 23 34.21 1.45 -45.58
C VAL A 23 33.00 0.65 -45.06
N ALA A 24 32.63 -0.45 -45.72
CA ALA A 24 31.55 -1.31 -45.26
C ALA A 24 31.84 -1.93 -43.89
N MET A 25 33.07 -2.39 -43.65
CA MET A 25 33.49 -2.93 -42.35
C MET A 25 33.47 -1.85 -41.26
N LEU A 26 33.90 -0.62 -41.58
CA LEU A 26 33.89 0.49 -40.63
C LEU A 26 32.46 0.86 -40.23
N VAL A 27 31.56 1.00 -41.20
CA VAL A 27 30.13 1.29 -40.96
C VAL A 27 29.45 0.16 -40.19
N ALA A 28 29.74 -1.10 -40.54
CA ALA A 28 29.19 -2.24 -39.81
C ALA A 28 29.66 -2.25 -38.35
N THR A 29 30.93 -1.95 -38.10
CA THR A 29 31.50 -1.95 -36.75
C THR A 29 30.90 -0.84 -35.88
N THR A 30 30.76 0.38 -36.41
CA THR A 30 30.16 1.49 -35.66
C THR A 30 28.69 1.22 -35.37
N PHE A 31 27.96 0.65 -36.33
CA PHE A 31 26.56 0.25 -36.13
C PHE A 31 26.42 -0.82 -35.04
N VAL A 32 27.21 -1.90 -35.10
CA VAL A 32 27.18 -2.96 -34.09
C VAL A 32 27.53 -2.40 -32.70
N ALA A 33 28.59 -1.57 -32.60
CA ALA A 33 28.96 -0.94 -31.34
C ALA A 33 27.83 -0.07 -30.75
N ALA A 34 27.17 0.74 -31.59
CA ALA A 34 26.04 1.57 -31.16
C ALA A 34 24.84 0.73 -30.70
N THR A 35 24.51 -0.34 -31.43
CA THR A 35 23.39 -1.23 -31.06
C THR A 35 23.65 -1.99 -29.75
N MET A 36 24.88 -2.43 -29.51
CA MET A 36 25.24 -3.10 -28.26
C MET A 36 25.09 -2.17 -27.06
N GLN A 37 25.54 -0.91 -27.18
CA GLN A 37 25.38 0.10 -26.14
C GLN A 37 23.90 0.39 -25.87
N ALA A 38 23.08 0.55 -26.91
CA ALA A 38 21.64 0.76 -26.77
C ALA A 38 20.95 -0.41 -26.05
N MET A 39 21.33 -1.65 -26.34
CA MET A 39 20.79 -2.83 -25.67
C MET A 39 21.14 -2.88 -24.17
N VAL A 40 22.39 -2.54 -23.80
CA VAL A 40 22.80 -2.49 -22.39
C VAL A 40 22.01 -1.43 -21.62
N ILE A 41 21.86 -0.24 -22.19
CA ILE A 41 21.08 0.84 -21.57
C ILE A 41 19.62 0.41 -21.41
N ALA A 42 19.02 -0.19 -22.45
CA ALA A 42 17.64 -0.67 -22.39
C ALA A 42 17.45 -1.77 -21.32
N ALA A 43 18.40 -2.70 -21.19
CA ALA A 43 18.36 -3.75 -20.16
C ALA A 43 18.45 -3.15 -18.75
N TYR A 44 19.36 -2.20 -18.53
CA TYR A 44 19.51 -1.51 -17.25
C TYR A 44 18.24 -0.74 -16.88
N SER A 45 17.70 0.06 -17.81
CA SER A 45 16.46 0.81 -17.60
C SER A 45 15.27 -0.10 -17.30
N ARG A 46 15.18 -1.26 -17.96
CA ARG A 46 14.13 -2.25 -17.69
C ARG A 46 14.23 -2.80 -16.27
N ILE A 47 15.43 -3.13 -15.80
CA ILE A 47 15.64 -3.64 -14.43
C ILE A 47 15.23 -2.58 -13.41
N ARG A 48 15.70 -1.34 -13.57
CA ARG A 48 15.34 -0.24 -12.65
C ARG A 48 13.83 0.03 -12.65
N ALA A 49 13.20 0.06 -13.82
CA ALA A 49 11.75 0.24 -13.93
C ALA A 49 10.99 -0.89 -13.23
N GLN A 50 11.48 -2.14 -13.34
CA GLN A 50 10.90 -3.28 -12.65
C GLN A 50 11.05 -3.15 -11.13
N GLU A 51 12.23 -2.80 -10.62
CA GLU A 51 12.49 -2.63 -9.18
C GLU A 51 11.60 -1.53 -8.57
N THR A 52 11.46 -0.38 -9.25
CA THR A 52 10.56 0.69 -8.79
C THR A 52 9.09 0.27 -8.85
N SER A 53 8.67 -0.47 -9.88
CA SER A 53 7.30 -0.98 -9.98
C SER A 53 6.98 -2.00 -8.87
N GLU A 54 7.93 -2.85 -8.51
CA GLU A 54 7.77 -3.81 -7.42
C GLU A 54 7.74 -3.11 -6.06
N ALA A 55 8.68 -2.20 -5.81
CA ALA A 55 8.74 -1.45 -4.56
C ALA A 55 7.46 -0.64 -4.31
N THR A 56 6.90 0.00 -5.34
CA THR A 56 5.63 0.73 -5.23
C THR A 56 4.44 -0.20 -4.99
N THR A 57 4.42 -1.39 -5.57
CA THR A 57 3.38 -2.40 -5.31
C THR A 57 3.42 -2.88 -3.86
N LEU A 58 4.61 -3.17 -3.33
CA LEU A 58 4.80 -3.60 -1.94
C LEU A 58 4.35 -2.51 -0.95
N ILE A 59 4.65 -1.25 -1.26
CA ILE A 59 4.16 -0.09 -0.48
C ILE A 59 2.64 -0.01 -0.52
N GLN A 60 2.02 -0.21 -1.68
CA GLN A 60 0.56 -0.15 -1.82
C GLN A 60 -0.12 -1.26 -1.02
N GLU A 61 0.38 -2.49 -1.09
CA GLU A 61 -0.14 -3.63 -0.34
C GLU A 61 -0.11 -3.36 1.17
N ASP A 62 1.02 -2.85 1.70
CA ASP A 62 1.12 -2.52 3.12
C ASP A 62 0.24 -1.31 3.51
N LEU A 63 0.17 -0.30 2.64
CA LEU A 63 -0.72 0.84 2.86
C LEU A 63 -2.20 0.42 2.88
N GLU A 64 -2.62 -0.54 2.06
CA GLU A 64 -3.98 -1.07 2.09
C GLU A 64 -4.29 -1.74 3.43
N GLU A 65 -3.33 -2.49 4.00
CA GLU A 65 -3.47 -3.03 5.36
C GLU A 65 -3.62 -1.91 6.40
N VAL A 66 -2.80 -0.85 6.30
CA VAL A 66 -2.89 0.31 7.20
C VAL A 66 -4.24 1.02 7.11
N LYS A 67 -4.73 1.23 5.89
CA LYS A 67 -6.05 1.83 5.67
C LYS A 67 -7.18 0.93 6.17
N TYR A 68 -7.08 -0.38 5.93
CA TYR A 68 -8.07 -1.32 6.41
C TYR A 68 -8.17 -1.28 7.93
N LYS A 69 -7.05 -1.41 8.64
CA LYS A 69 -7.02 -1.33 10.11
C LYS A 69 -7.55 0.01 10.61
N ALA A 70 -7.17 1.12 9.99
CA ALA A 70 -7.70 2.45 10.35
C ALA A 70 -9.23 2.57 10.17
N ALA A 71 -9.79 1.94 9.14
CA ALA A 71 -11.22 1.98 8.86
C ALA A 71 -12.05 1.19 9.90
N VAL A 72 -11.51 0.06 10.38
CA VAL A 72 -12.20 -0.82 11.34
C VAL A 72 -11.83 -0.54 12.81
N TYR A 73 -10.77 0.23 13.07
CA TYR A 73 -10.33 0.53 14.42
C TYR A 73 -11.36 1.38 15.17
N GLN A 74 -11.92 0.82 16.25
CA GLN A 74 -12.94 1.48 17.07
C GLN A 74 -14.18 1.97 16.28
N ASN A 75 -14.44 1.34 15.13
CA ASN A 75 -15.57 1.62 14.27
C ASN A 75 -16.19 0.30 13.79
N THR A 76 -17.43 0.06 14.17
CA THR A 76 -18.15 -1.16 13.82
C THR A 76 -19.62 -0.84 13.55
N SER A 77 -20.42 -1.85 13.25
CA SER A 77 -21.86 -1.70 13.08
C SER A 77 -22.60 -2.85 13.74
N LEU A 78 -23.82 -2.58 14.17
CA LEU A 78 -24.70 -3.58 14.75
C LEU A 78 -25.04 -4.66 13.73
N THR A 79 -25.03 -5.91 14.16
CA THR A 79 -25.51 -7.05 13.35
C THR A 79 -27.01 -7.24 13.50
N GLU A 80 -27.55 -6.95 14.68
CA GLU A 80 -28.97 -7.09 14.98
C GLU A 80 -29.61 -5.75 15.36
N THR A 81 -30.93 -5.74 15.52
CA THR A 81 -31.65 -4.56 16.01
C THR A 81 -31.71 -4.69 17.52
N GLU A 82 -31.17 -3.68 18.19
CA GLU A 82 -31.11 -3.61 19.65
C GLU A 82 -32.24 -2.69 20.14
N GLU A 83 -33.02 -3.16 21.09
CA GLU A 83 -34.12 -2.41 21.67
C GLU A 83 -33.62 -1.37 22.67
N SER A 84 -34.49 -0.43 23.05
CA SER A 84 -34.18 0.43 24.19
C SER A 84 -34.09 -0.42 25.47
N ASP A 85 -33.18 -0.03 26.35
CA ASP A 85 -32.84 -0.68 27.62
C ASP A 85 -31.96 -1.93 27.53
N GLU A 86 -31.43 -2.26 26.36
CA GLU A 86 -30.42 -3.30 26.22
C GLU A 86 -29.02 -2.80 26.59
N THR A 87 -28.21 -3.71 27.13
CA THR A 87 -26.82 -3.45 27.53
C THR A 87 -25.82 -4.24 26.70
N VAL A 88 -26.26 -5.27 25.98
CA VAL A 88 -25.39 -6.07 25.11
C VAL A 88 -25.71 -5.67 23.68
N LEU A 89 -24.67 -5.36 22.90
CA LEU A 89 -24.77 -5.01 21.50
C LEU A 89 -24.08 -6.10 20.68
N ASP A 90 -24.79 -6.71 19.75
CA ASP A 90 -24.21 -7.61 18.76
C ASP A 90 -23.61 -6.77 17.62
N VAL A 91 -22.29 -6.85 17.45
CA VAL A 91 -21.52 -6.05 16.50
C VAL A 91 -20.73 -6.92 15.53
N LYS A 92 -20.35 -6.35 14.38
CA LYS A 92 -19.53 -7.08 13.39
C LYS A 92 -18.10 -7.35 13.84
N SER A 93 -17.57 -6.53 14.73
CA SER A 93 -16.17 -6.57 15.19
C SER A 93 -16.03 -5.73 16.46
N VAL A 94 -15.16 -6.17 17.36
CA VAL A 94 -14.72 -5.43 18.57
C VAL A 94 -13.28 -4.92 18.44
N TYR A 95 -12.74 -4.88 17.22
CA TYR A 95 -11.36 -4.48 16.99
C TYR A 95 -11.05 -3.06 17.49
N GLY A 96 -10.09 -2.97 18.41
CA GLY A 96 -9.67 -1.72 19.05
C GLY A 96 -10.59 -1.22 20.17
N PHE A 97 -11.72 -1.86 20.44
CA PHE A 97 -12.61 -1.49 21.56
C PHE A 97 -12.14 -2.13 22.87
N GLU A 98 -11.91 -1.30 23.88
CA GLU A 98 -11.43 -1.72 25.20
C GLU A 98 -12.46 -1.40 26.30
N GLU A 99 -12.34 -2.08 27.45
CA GLU A 99 -13.10 -1.72 28.64
C GLU A 99 -12.81 -0.27 29.06
N GLY A 100 -13.87 0.48 29.37
CA GLY A 100 -13.80 1.90 29.70
C GLY A 100 -13.89 2.85 28.50
N ASP A 101 -13.87 2.34 27.26
CA ASP A 101 -14.12 3.18 26.08
C ASP A 101 -15.57 3.68 26.06
N THR A 102 -15.75 4.96 25.81
CA THR A 102 -17.01 5.63 25.50
C THR A 102 -17.36 5.52 24.01
N VAL A 103 -18.53 4.98 23.69
CA VAL A 103 -19.04 4.77 22.33
C VAL A 103 -20.33 5.52 22.07
N LYS A 104 -20.58 5.81 20.80
CA LYS A 104 -21.86 6.32 20.29
C LYS A 104 -22.48 5.27 19.40
N VAL A 105 -23.78 5.03 19.57
CA VAL A 105 -24.54 4.02 18.83
C VAL A 105 -25.53 4.71 17.89
N GLY A 106 -25.40 4.45 16.59
CA GLY A 106 -26.24 4.96 15.53
C GLY A 106 -26.45 6.48 15.58
N SER A 107 -27.72 6.87 15.56
CA SER A 107 -28.15 8.26 15.61
C SER A 107 -28.49 8.74 17.03
N ASP A 108 -28.09 8.01 18.06
CA ASP A 108 -28.29 8.44 19.45
C ASP A 108 -27.41 9.66 19.77
N SER A 109 -27.93 10.58 20.58
CA SER A 109 -27.17 11.71 21.11
C SER A 109 -26.36 11.34 22.36
N ASN A 110 -26.67 10.21 23.00
CA ASN A 110 -25.98 9.73 24.19
C ASN A 110 -24.70 8.96 23.82
N THR A 111 -23.75 8.98 24.75
CA THR A 111 -22.56 8.12 24.71
C THR A 111 -22.64 7.11 25.85
N TYR A 112 -22.11 5.91 25.61
CA TYR A 112 -22.17 4.78 26.51
C TYR A 112 -20.77 4.30 26.83
N THR A 113 -20.50 3.89 28.06
CA THR A 113 -19.20 3.29 28.43
C THR A 113 -19.25 1.79 28.22
N ILE A 114 -18.21 1.22 27.63
CA ILE A 114 -18.02 -0.22 27.46
C ILE A 114 -17.62 -0.80 28.82
N ALA A 115 -18.43 -1.72 29.33
CA ALA A 115 -18.10 -2.56 30.46
C ALA A 115 -17.16 -3.70 30.04
N THR A 116 -17.49 -4.38 28.93
CA THR A 116 -16.65 -5.43 28.35
C THR A 116 -16.84 -5.49 26.84
N SER A 117 -15.79 -5.89 26.12
CA SER A 117 -15.83 -6.25 24.71
C SER A 117 -15.35 -7.70 24.56
N GLY A 118 -15.98 -8.46 23.67
CA GLY A 118 -15.70 -9.89 23.52
C GLY A 118 -15.98 -10.42 22.13
N VAL A 119 -15.34 -11.54 21.81
CA VAL A 119 -15.63 -12.35 20.64
C VAL A 119 -15.94 -13.76 21.14
N ASP A 120 -17.16 -14.22 20.90
CA ASP A 120 -17.57 -15.61 21.04
C ASP A 120 -17.48 -16.33 19.69
N GLU A 121 -17.65 -17.66 19.67
CA GLU A 121 -17.36 -18.51 18.49
C GLU A 121 -18.00 -18.06 17.18
N ASP A 122 -19.14 -17.37 17.24
CA ASP A 122 -19.87 -16.87 16.07
C ASP A 122 -20.18 -15.36 16.09
N ASN A 123 -20.05 -14.67 17.24
CA ASN A 123 -20.51 -13.29 17.42
C ASN A 123 -19.48 -12.41 18.13
N SER A 124 -19.42 -11.12 17.78
CA SER A 124 -18.68 -10.11 18.55
C SER A 124 -19.67 -9.26 19.33
N THR A 125 -19.44 -9.07 20.63
CA THR A 125 -20.37 -8.36 21.50
C THR A 125 -19.68 -7.23 22.26
N ILE A 126 -20.42 -6.13 22.45
CA ILE A 126 -20.03 -5.02 23.31
C ILE A 126 -21.07 -4.91 24.41
N THR A 127 -20.65 -5.09 25.66
CA THR A 127 -21.51 -4.87 26.83
C THR A 127 -21.28 -3.45 27.36
N LEU A 128 -22.35 -2.69 27.53
CA LEU A 128 -22.37 -1.34 28.05
C LEU A 128 -22.56 -1.34 29.57
N GLU A 129 -21.99 -0.35 30.25
CA GLU A 129 -22.24 -0.11 31.69
C GLU A 129 -23.67 0.39 31.97
N SER A 130 -24.37 0.89 30.95
CA SER A 130 -25.72 1.43 31.08
C SER A 130 -26.60 1.08 29.89
N ASP A 131 -27.85 0.81 30.19
CA ASP A 131 -28.98 0.60 29.28
C ASP A 131 -29.07 1.64 28.15
N LEU A 132 -29.19 1.15 26.92
CA LEU A 132 -29.37 1.94 25.70
C LEU A 132 -30.63 2.81 25.80
N LYS A 133 -30.52 4.13 25.63
CA LYS A 133 -31.63 5.07 25.77
C LYS A 133 -32.52 5.17 24.55
N LYS A 134 -32.08 4.62 23.42
CA LYS A 134 -32.80 4.64 22.15
C LYS A 134 -32.47 3.36 21.40
N ALA A 135 -33.50 2.64 20.95
CA ALA A 135 -33.33 1.48 20.08
C ALA A 135 -32.47 1.82 18.85
N ALA A 136 -31.63 0.88 18.45
CA ALA A 136 -30.70 1.00 17.33
C ALA A 136 -30.97 -0.13 16.33
N SER A 137 -30.90 0.18 15.05
CA SER A 137 -31.21 -0.78 13.99
C SER A 137 -29.97 -1.55 13.54
N SER A 138 -30.17 -2.76 13.03
CA SER A 138 -29.10 -3.49 12.34
C SER A 138 -28.43 -2.62 11.28
N GLY A 139 -27.10 -2.59 11.29
CA GLY A 139 -26.27 -1.74 10.44
C GLY A 139 -25.98 -0.34 10.98
N ASP A 140 -26.60 0.09 12.09
CA ASP A 140 -26.23 1.34 12.75
C ASP A 140 -24.77 1.28 13.24
N SER A 141 -24.06 2.39 13.10
CA SER A 141 -22.64 2.49 13.45
C SER A 141 -22.45 2.51 14.96
N VAL A 142 -21.50 1.75 15.47
CA VAL A 142 -21.00 1.85 16.84
C VAL A 142 -19.56 2.36 16.76
N VAL A 143 -19.33 3.56 17.29
CA VAL A 143 -18.05 4.26 17.11
C VAL A 143 -17.54 4.77 18.45
N ALA A 144 -16.26 4.53 18.76
CA ALA A 144 -15.66 5.11 19.96
C ALA A 144 -15.46 6.62 19.84
N THR A 145 -15.63 7.30 20.96
CA THR A 145 -15.48 8.76 21.12
C THR A 145 -14.45 9.12 22.18
N THR A 146 -13.86 8.12 22.83
CA THR A 146 -12.89 8.27 23.93
C THR A 146 -11.59 8.90 23.47
N ARG A 147 -11.15 8.52 22.26
CA ARG A 147 -9.84 8.86 21.71
C ARG A 147 -9.90 10.01 20.70
N CYS A 148 -10.87 10.91 20.81
CA CYS A 148 -11.05 12.02 19.87
C CYS A 148 -9.87 12.98 19.71
N ASN A 149 -8.90 12.93 20.63
CA ASN A 149 -7.64 13.66 20.55
C ASN A 149 -6.41 12.73 20.53
N GLY A 150 -6.56 11.50 20.03
CA GLY A 150 -5.49 10.50 20.08
C GLY A 150 -5.65 9.30 19.15
N PHE A 151 -6.55 9.33 18.18
CA PHE A 151 -6.74 8.19 17.27
C PHE A 151 -5.47 7.85 16.48
N ALA A 152 -4.65 8.83 16.12
CA ALA A 152 -3.39 8.56 15.43
C ALA A 152 -2.37 7.83 16.33
N ASP A 153 -2.31 8.21 17.61
CA ASP A 153 -1.42 7.58 18.60
C ASP A 153 -1.88 6.15 18.89
N ALA A 154 -3.17 5.97 19.12
CA ALA A 154 -3.81 4.68 19.32
C ALA A 154 -3.61 3.72 18.12
N LEU A 155 -3.78 4.24 16.90
CA LEU A 155 -3.57 3.45 15.68
C LEU A 155 -2.10 3.12 15.46
N ARG A 156 -1.16 3.99 15.87
CA ARG A 156 0.28 3.67 15.87
C ARG A 156 0.57 2.52 16.82
N ASP A 157 0.02 2.56 18.03
CA ASP A 157 0.27 1.58 19.09
C ASP A 157 -0.25 0.17 18.72
N GLU A 158 -1.21 0.10 17.80
CA GLU A 158 -1.66 -1.16 17.21
C GLU A 158 -0.59 -1.84 16.35
N TYR A 159 0.34 -1.06 15.78
CA TYR A 159 1.49 -1.60 15.04
C TYR A 159 2.69 -1.79 15.93
N TYR A 160 2.89 -0.92 16.92
CA TYR A 160 4.09 -0.87 17.73
C TYR A 160 3.75 -0.88 19.21
N SER A 161 4.47 -1.69 19.98
CA SER A 161 4.36 -1.60 21.44
C SER A 161 4.96 -0.28 21.94
N GLY A 162 4.11 0.65 22.39
CA GLY A 162 4.51 1.92 23.00
C GLY A 162 4.90 3.02 21.99
N ASP A 163 5.78 3.94 22.41
CA ASP A 163 6.13 5.15 21.64
C ASP A 163 7.06 4.93 20.43
N GLU A 164 7.23 3.68 20.00
CA GLU A 164 8.01 3.35 18.81
C GLU A 164 7.33 3.95 17.57
N THR A 165 8.12 4.52 16.66
CA THR A 165 7.58 5.21 15.47
C THR A 165 8.05 4.58 14.17
N ARG A 166 8.83 3.49 14.23
CA ARG A 166 9.46 2.89 13.06
C ARG A 166 9.54 1.38 13.17
N ASP A 167 9.11 0.72 12.10
CA ASP A 167 9.37 -0.69 11.83
C ASP A 167 10.24 -0.88 10.59
N SER A 168 10.84 -2.05 10.51
CA SER A 168 11.39 -2.57 9.27
C SER A 168 11.08 -4.05 9.13
N PHE A 169 10.51 -4.44 7.99
CA PHE A 169 10.20 -5.82 7.67
C PHE A 169 10.61 -6.14 6.24
N THR A 170 10.82 -7.43 5.96
CA THR A 170 11.26 -7.90 4.65
C THR A 170 10.07 -8.48 3.89
N LYS A 171 9.88 -8.09 2.62
CA LYS A 171 8.95 -8.72 1.68
C LYS A 171 9.66 -9.13 0.40
N SER A 172 9.22 -10.23 -0.19
CA SER A 172 9.72 -10.70 -1.50
C SER A 172 8.99 -10.02 -2.65
N GLY A 173 9.74 -9.52 -3.64
CA GLY A 173 9.19 -8.98 -4.88
C GLY A 173 8.62 -10.10 -5.77
N SER A 174 7.36 -9.95 -6.18
CA SER A 174 6.62 -11.00 -6.90
C SER A 174 7.20 -11.34 -8.28
N ASN A 175 7.89 -10.41 -8.94
CA ASN A 175 8.34 -10.58 -10.33
C ASN A 175 9.86 -10.77 -10.48
N SER A 176 10.67 -10.25 -9.55
CA SER A 176 12.14 -10.38 -9.59
C SER A 176 12.67 -11.50 -8.70
N GLY A 177 11.89 -11.96 -7.72
CA GLY A 177 12.35 -12.87 -6.67
C GLY A 177 13.39 -12.23 -5.73
N LYS A 178 13.62 -10.92 -5.84
CA LYS A 178 14.49 -10.18 -4.93
C LYS A 178 13.75 -9.89 -3.62
N GLU A 179 14.48 -9.92 -2.52
CA GLU A 179 13.96 -9.49 -1.23
C GLU A 179 14.14 -7.99 -1.08
N TYR A 180 13.13 -7.32 -0.56
CA TYR A 180 13.13 -5.89 -0.26
C TYR A 180 12.91 -5.68 1.23
N ILE A 181 13.69 -4.79 1.81
CA ILE A 181 13.48 -4.28 3.17
C ILE A 181 12.59 -3.06 3.05
N ILE A 182 11.43 -3.13 3.68
CA ILE A 182 10.44 -2.05 3.76
C ILE A 182 10.56 -1.45 5.16
N THR A 183 10.90 -0.17 5.22
CA THR A 183 10.86 0.61 6.45
C THR A 183 9.60 1.45 6.47
N ARG A 184 8.75 1.25 7.48
CA ARG A 184 7.54 2.04 7.71
C ARG A 184 7.72 2.90 8.94
N LYS A 185 7.46 4.19 8.84
CA LYS A 185 7.39 5.11 9.98
C LYS A 185 5.98 5.60 10.17
N LEU A 186 5.46 5.48 11.39
CA LEU A 186 4.14 5.95 11.80
C LEU A 186 4.34 7.08 12.82
N ILE A 187 3.94 8.28 12.45
CA ILE A 187 4.16 9.48 13.26
C ILE A 187 2.81 10.17 13.48
N PRO A 188 2.26 10.13 14.69
CA PRO A 188 1.07 10.91 15.03
C PRO A 188 1.35 12.40 14.87
N SER A 189 0.46 13.11 14.16
CA SER A 189 0.62 14.54 13.98
C SER A 189 0.34 15.29 15.29
N LYS A 190 1.28 16.14 15.71
CA LYS A 190 1.13 16.97 16.92
C LYS A 190 0.08 18.07 16.75
N GLU A 191 -0.13 18.53 15.52
CA GLU A 191 -1.10 19.59 15.21
C GLU A 191 -2.50 19.02 14.93
N GLN A 192 -2.56 17.77 14.47
CA GLN A 192 -3.80 17.07 14.11
C GLN A 192 -3.79 15.67 14.73
N PRO A 193 -4.27 15.50 15.98
CA PRO A 193 -4.08 14.25 16.74
C PRO A 193 -4.80 13.01 16.17
N ASN A 194 -5.65 13.21 15.15
CA ASN A 194 -6.36 12.16 14.44
C ASN A 194 -5.70 11.77 13.11
N VAL A 195 -4.64 12.49 12.71
CA VAL A 195 -3.90 12.24 11.47
C VAL A 195 -2.62 11.49 11.78
N LEU A 196 -2.51 10.26 11.24
CA LEU A 196 -1.32 9.45 11.31
C LEU A 196 -0.51 9.62 10.02
N GLN A 197 0.72 10.13 10.13
CA GLN A 197 1.64 10.21 9.00
C GLN A 197 2.32 8.85 8.80
N VAL A 198 2.30 8.36 7.57
CA VAL A 198 2.86 7.07 7.18
C VAL A 198 3.93 7.32 6.12
N ILE A 199 5.18 6.99 6.46
CA ILE A 199 6.34 7.19 5.59
C ILE A 199 6.96 5.84 5.28
N TYR A 200 7.06 5.51 4.00
CA TYR A 200 7.69 4.30 3.51
C TYR A 200 9.02 4.59 2.85
N SER A 201 9.97 3.68 3.06
CA SER A 201 11.23 3.61 2.31
C SER A 201 11.51 2.15 2.00
N VAL A 202 11.80 1.85 0.73
CA VAL A 202 12.05 0.50 0.25
C VAL A 202 13.43 0.40 -0.36
N MET A 203 14.22 -0.54 0.14
CA MET A 203 15.56 -0.86 -0.35
C MET A 203 15.65 -2.35 -0.70
N PRO A 204 16.36 -2.75 -1.76
CA PRO A 204 16.69 -4.16 -1.98
C PRO A 204 17.52 -4.70 -0.81
N SER A 205 17.37 -5.97 -0.44
CA SER A 205 18.18 -6.56 0.65
C SER A 205 19.65 -6.74 0.26
N SER A 206 19.97 -6.59 -1.03
CA SER A 206 21.32 -6.70 -1.59
C SER A 206 22.06 -5.37 -1.71
N ASP A 207 21.38 -4.23 -1.55
CA ASP A 207 21.91 -2.90 -1.82
C ASP A 207 21.29 -1.87 -0.87
N ASP A 208 22.08 -0.90 -0.42
CA ASP A 208 21.62 0.16 0.48
C ASP A 208 20.95 1.33 -0.27
N GLU A 209 20.82 1.25 -1.60
CA GLU A 209 20.14 2.27 -2.40
C GLU A 209 18.61 2.16 -2.27
N THR A 210 17.98 3.22 -1.75
CA THR A 210 16.52 3.34 -1.72
C THR A 210 15.97 3.40 -3.15
N VAL A 211 15.04 2.50 -3.46
CA VAL A 211 14.42 2.37 -4.78
C VAL A 211 13.07 3.08 -4.86
N ALA A 212 12.37 3.19 -3.73
CA ALA A 212 11.11 3.92 -3.64
C ALA A 212 10.89 4.51 -2.24
N GLU A 213 10.25 5.67 -2.22
CA GLU A 213 9.76 6.32 -1.01
C GLU A 213 8.32 6.78 -1.23
N MET A 214 7.52 6.78 -0.17
CA MET A 214 6.16 7.29 -0.22
C MET A 214 5.80 7.96 1.11
N TYR A 215 5.13 9.10 1.02
CA TYR A 215 4.47 9.76 2.14
C TYR A 215 2.97 9.70 1.94
N THR A 216 2.23 9.38 3.00
CA THR A 216 0.77 9.48 3.01
C THR A 216 0.27 9.71 4.43
N GLU A 217 -1.01 10.07 4.53
CA GLU A 217 -1.70 10.33 5.79
C GLU A 217 -2.91 9.41 5.88
N VAL A 218 -3.13 8.87 7.07
CA VAL A 218 -4.25 7.98 7.37
C VAL A 218 -5.00 8.54 8.58
N ILE A 219 -6.32 8.54 8.48
CA ILE A 219 -7.24 8.98 9.55
C ILE A 219 -8.14 7.78 9.80
N ALA A 220 -8.28 7.39 11.07
CA ALA A 220 -9.22 6.34 11.45
C ALA A 220 -10.66 6.83 11.24
N ASP A 221 -11.54 5.98 10.71
CA ASP A 221 -12.92 6.38 10.42
C ASP A 221 -13.66 6.82 11.70
N ALA A 222 -13.31 6.21 12.84
CA ALA A 222 -13.83 6.57 14.15
C ALA A 222 -13.59 8.05 14.51
N ALA A 223 -12.48 8.63 14.05
CA ALA A 223 -12.13 10.03 14.32
C ALA A 223 -13.12 11.04 13.73
N PHE A 224 -13.87 10.67 12.68
CA PHE A 224 -14.91 11.54 12.10
C PHE A 224 -16.18 11.60 12.93
N SER A 225 -16.33 10.73 13.93
CA SER A 225 -17.46 10.76 14.87
C SER A 225 -17.22 11.64 16.09
N CYS A 226 -16.04 12.27 16.16
CA CYS A 226 -15.68 13.19 17.22
C CYS A 226 -16.40 14.54 17.11
N PRO A 227 -16.82 15.13 18.23
CA PRO A 227 -17.50 16.41 18.28
C PRO A 227 -16.60 17.61 17.92
#